data_AF-A0A4P7HHY3-F1
#
_entry.id   AF-A0A4P7HHY3-F1
#
_cell.length_a   1.000
_cell.length_b   1.000
_cell.length_c   1.000
_cell.angle_alpha   90.00
_cell.angle_beta   90.00
_cell.angle_gamma   90.00
#
_symmetry.space_group_name_H-M   'P 1'
#
loop_
_entity.id
_entity.type
_entity.pdbx_description
1 polymer ?
#
loop_
_entity_poly.entity_id
_entity_poly.type
_entity_poly.pdbx_seq_one_letter_code
_entity_poly.pdbx_strand_id
1 'polypeptide(L)'
;MSDDLSQPDGSPAPGLSATNDLIAKTAIDRRLAEIIIPVIEDLGYELVRVRLQGGKTATLQIMADRPEGGINVDDCAQISTAVSATLDVEDPIADNYYLEVSSPGIDRPLTRLKDFEAFEGYEARLDINQPIDGRKRFKGLLAGVEGDEVLINIEDQGQTHTIGLHFDLLSDAKLVLTDELIKEMLRQKKEAGVEIDNLDETAFDEIETDDTDGPDAVQPKE
;
A
#
# COMPACT_ATOMS: atom_id res chain seq x y z
N MET A 1 -9.26 54.25 -20.52
CA MET A 1 -8.24 53.31 -21.03
C MET A 1 -7.73 52.62 -19.80
N SER A 2 -8.34 51.49 -19.49
CA SER A 2 -8.15 50.72 -18.26
C SER A 2 -7.48 49.44 -18.72
N ASP A 3 -6.19 49.30 -18.45
CA ASP A 3 -5.42 48.10 -18.71
C ASP A 3 -5.84 47.02 -17.70
N ASP A 4 -6.56 46.03 -18.21
CA ASP A 4 -6.98 44.81 -17.53
C ASP A 4 -5.83 43.80 -17.62
N LEU A 5 -5.05 43.67 -16.54
CA LEU A 5 -4.02 42.66 -16.38
C LEU A 5 -4.66 41.35 -15.91
N SER A 6 -5.24 40.60 -16.85
CA SER A 6 -5.61 39.21 -16.65
C SER A 6 -4.34 38.37 -16.45
N GLN A 7 -4.10 37.90 -15.22
CA GLN A 7 -3.11 36.86 -14.97
C GLN A 7 -3.59 35.53 -15.58
N PRO A 8 -2.72 34.72 -16.20
CA PRO A 8 -3.10 33.38 -16.61
C PRO A 8 -3.25 32.50 -15.37
N ASP A 9 -4.47 32.05 -15.12
CA ASP A 9 -4.82 30.98 -14.20
C ASP A 9 -4.02 29.73 -14.58
N GLY A 10 -2.95 29.46 -13.83
CA GLY A 10 -2.13 28.27 -13.94
C GLY A 10 -2.76 27.08 -13.25
N SER A 11 -4.05 26.83 -13.47
CA SER A 11 -4.67 25.56 -13.12
C SER A 11 -3.99 24.45 -13.95
N PRO A 12 -3.30 23.48 -13.33
CA PRO A 12 -2.79 22.34 -14.07
C PRO A 12 -3.98 21.60 -14.68
N ALA A 13 -3.92 21.32 -15.98
CA ALA A 13 -4.88 20.47 -16.66
C ALA A 13 -4.97 19.11 -15.93
N PRO A 14 -6.17 18.50 -15.80
CA PRO A 14 -6.32 17.20 -15.17
C PRO A 14 -5.82 16.13 -16.16
N GLY A 15 -4.52 15.87 -16.12
CA GLY A 15 -3.97 14.60 -16.57
C GLY A 15 -3.95 13.68 -15.36
N LEU A 16 -4.80 12.66 -15.36
CA LEU A 16 -4.69 11.52 -14.45
C LEU A 16 -3.26 10.97 -14.59
N SER A 17 -2.39 11.26 -13.61
CA SER A 17 -1.11 10.56 -13.51
C SER A 17 -1.46 9.12 -13.18
N ALA A 18 -1.28 8.20 -14.13
CA ALA A 18 -1.52 6.76 -13.94
C ALA A 18 -0.73 6.17 -12.76
N THR A 19 0.25 6.93 -12.26
CA THR A 19 1.11 6.55 -11.14
C THR A 19 1.16 7.70 -10.12
N ASN A 20 0.68 7.45 -8.90
CA ASN A 20 0.86 8.35 -7.76
C ASN A 20 2.06 7.90 -6.90
N ASP A 21 2.41 8.70 -5.89
CA ASP A 21 3.54 8.40 -4.99
C ASP A 21 3.35 7.12 -4.16
N LEU A 22 2.11 6.65 -4.01
CA LEU A 22 1.79 5.40 -3.31
C LEU A 22 2.16 4.17 -4.17
N ILE A 23 1.83 4.18 -5.46
CA ILE A 23 2.20 3.12 -6.40
C ILE A 23 3.71 3.15 -6.66
N ALA A 24 4.30 4.34 -6.86
CA ALA A 24 5.71 4.50 -7.20
C ALA A 24 6.33 5.75 -6.54
N LYS A 25 7.27 5.53 -5.62
CA LYS A 25 7.72 6.59 -4.70
C LYS A 25 8.82 7.48 -5.27
N THR A 26 9.79 6.87 -5.94
CA THR A 26 10.97 7.57 -6.49
C THR A 26 10.78 7.87 -7.97
N ALA A 27 11.64 8.74 -8.54
CA ALA A 27 11.61 9.01 -9.97
C ALA A 27 11.89 7.76 -10.82
N ILE A 28 12.78 6.87 -10.34
CA ILE A 28 13.03 5.60 -11.01
C ILE A 28 11.83 4.65 -10.89
N ASP A 29 11.18 4.58 -9.73
CA ASP A 29 9.95 3.78 -9.56
C ASP A 29 8.86 4.23 -10.53
N ARG A 30 8.68 5.56 -10.71
CA ARG A 30 7.66 6.10 -11.61
C ARG A 30 7.94 5.73 -13.07
N ARG A 31 9.20 5.85 -13.50
CA ARG A 31 9.62 5.40 -14.83
C ARG A 31 9.38 3.90 -15.03
N LEU A 32 9.67 3.09 -14.01
CA LEU A 32 9.41 1.65 -14.05
C LEU A 32 7.91 1.36 -14.11
N ALA A 33 7.08 2.07 -13.34
CA ALA A 33 5.64 1.92 -13.37
C ALA A 33 5.05 2.21 -14.77
N GLU A 34 5.50 3.27 -15.44
CA GLU A 34 5.07 3.62 -16.80
C GLU A 34 5.32 2.49 -17.81
N ILE A 35 6.40 1.72 -17.62
CA ILE A 35 6.75 0.56 -18.47
C ILE A 35 5.94 -0.68 -18.05
N ILE A 36 5.78 -0.89 -16.75
CA ILE A 36 5.21 -2.12 -16.17
C ILE A 36 3.67 -2.14 -16.25
N ILE A 37 3.01 -1.00 -16.03
CA ILE A 37 1.54 -0.91 -15.96
C ILE A 37 0.88 -1.48 -17.22
N PRO A 38 1.24 -1.06 -18.45
CA PRO A 38 0.60 -1.59 -19.66
C PRO A 38 0.76 -3.10 -19.80
N VAL A 39 1.92 -3.65 -19.42
CA VAL A 39 2.21 -5.08 -19.50
C VAL A 39 1.33 -5.88 -18.52
N ILE A 40 1.18 -5.38 -17.29
CA ILE A 40 0.38 -6.03 -16.26
C ILE A 40 -1.12 -5.94 -16.59
N GLU A 41 -1.58 -4.79 -17.09
CA GLU A 41 -2.96 -4.56 -17.51
C GLU A 41 -3.36 -5.42 -18.71
N ASP A 42 -2.49 -5.57 -19.71
CA ASP A 42 -2.71 -6.44 -20.87
C ASP A 42 -2.92 -7.93 -20.48
N LEU A 43 -2.36 -8.33 -19.33
CA LEU A 43 -2.53 -9.68 -18.77
C LEU A 43 -3.76 -9.80 -17.85
N GLY A 44 -4.52 -8.71 -17.64
CA GLY A 44 -5.71 -8.68 -16.79
C GLY A 44 -5.43 -8.52 -15.30
N TYR A 45 -4.27 -7.99 -14.94
CA TYR A 45 -3.88 -7.68 -13.58
C TYR A 45 -3.75 -6.16 -13.40
N GLU A 46 -3.48 -5.74 -12.17
CA GLU A 46 -3.28 -4.35 -11.83
C GLU A 46 -2.03 -4.19 -10.98
N LEU A 47 -1.26 -3.14 -11.25
CA LEU A 47 -0.11 -2.81 -10.43
C LEU A 47 -0.61 -2.22 -9.09
N VAL A 48 -0.26 -2.88 -8.00
CA VAL A 48 -0.50 -2.36 -6.64
C VAL A 48 0.68 -1.49 -6.21
N ARG A 49 1.92 -1.96 -6.39
CA ARG A 49 3.11 -1.23 -5.96
C ARG A 49 4.34 -1.62 -6.78
N VAL A 50 5.19 -0.67 -7.09
CA VAL A 50 6.55 -0.91 -7.60
C VAL A 50 7.59 -0.18 -6.75
N ARG A 51 8.67 -0.87 -6.40
CA ARG A 51 9.80 -0.29 -5.68
C ARG A 51 11.11 -0.89 -6.16
N LEU A 52 12.08 -0.05 -6.50
CA LEU A 52 13.48 -0.43 -6.64
C LEU A 52 14.19 -0.17 -5.30
N GLN A 53 14.58 -1.23 -4.60
CA GLN A 53 15.12 -1.15 -3.23
C GLN A 53 16.44 -1.93 -3.11
N GLY A 54 17.24 -1.62 -2.09
CA GLY A 54 18.43 -2.40 -1.76
C GLY A 54 19.74 -1.63 -1.87
N GLY A 55 20.84 -2.36 -1.66
CA GLY A 55 22.21 -1.84 -1.61
C GLY A 55 23.02 -2.24 -2.84
N LYS A 56 24.03 -3.11 -2.66
CA LYS A 56 25.00 -3.49 -3.71
C LYS A 56 24.35 -4.14 -4.95
N THR A 57 23.27 -4.87 -4.75
CA THR A 57 22.40 -5.38 -5.83
C THR A 57 20.98 -4.99 -5.45
N ALA A 58 20.28 -4.32 -6.35
CA ALA A 58 18.92 -3.87 -6.10
C ALA A 58 17.92 -5.03 -6.27
N THR A 59 16.74 -4.88 -5.69
CA THR A 59 15.56 -5.68 -5.93
C THR A 59 14.48 -4.77 -6.50
N LEU A 60 13.99 -5.09 -7.69
CA LEU A 60 12.78 -4.54 -8.27
C LEU A 60 11.59 -5.36 -7.77
N GLN A 61 10.89 -4.84 -6.76
CA GLN A 61 9.70 -5.46 -6.23
C GLN A 61 8.46 -4.92 -6.95
N ILE A 62 7.64 -5.84 -7.44
CA ILE A 62 6.36 -5.58 -8.08
C ILE A 62 5.29 -6.34 -7.30
N MET A 63 4.34 -5.61 -6.73
CA MET A 63 3.12 -6.17 -6.17
C MET A 63 2.00 -5.97 -7.18
N ALA A 64 1.36 -7.05 -7.56
CA ALA A 64 0.24 -7.05 -8.48
C ALA A 64 -0.97 -7.74 -7.88
N ASP A 65 -2.14 -7.46 -8.42
CA ASP A 65 -3.39 -8.08 -8.00
C ASP A 65 -4.37 -8.20 -9.16
N ARG A 66 -5.45 -8.95 -8.98
CA ARG A 66 -6.61 -8.87 -9.89
C ARG A 66 -7.54 -7.73 -9.44
N PRO A 67 -8.38 -7.19 -10.35
CA PRO A 67 -9.42 -6.25 -9.95
C PRO A 67 -10.34 -6.78 -8.85
N GLU A 68 -10.65 -8.08 -8.91
CA GLU A 68 -11.49 -8.80 -7.93
C GLU A 68 -10.68 -9.30 -6.71
N GLY A 69 -9.37 -9.07 -6.70
CA GLY A 69 -8.44 -9.53 -5.67
C GLY A 69 -7.93 -10.97 -5.86
N GLY A 70 -6.73 -11.20 -5.34
CA GLY A 70 -6.04 -12.48 -5.35
C GLY A 70 -5.29 -12.76 -6.64
N ILE A 71 -4.02 -13.13 -6.50
CA ILE A 71 -3.23 -13.81 -7.54
C ILE A 71 -2.50 -15.00 -6.91
N ASN A 72 -2.27 -16.05 -7.71
CA ASN A 72 -1.52 -17.23 -7.30
C ASN A 72 -0.06 -17.20 -7.79
N VAL A 73 0.70 -18.27 -7.54
CA VAL A 73 2.12 -18.34 -7.94
C VAL A 73 2.31 -18.38 -9.46
N ASP A 74 1.38 -18.99 -10.19
CA ASP A 74 1.44 -19.07 -11.66
C ASP A 74 1.18 -17.71 -12.29
N ASP A 75 0.24 -16.95 -11.73
CA ASP A 75 -0.03 -15.55 -12.10
C ASP A 75 1.22 -14.69 -11.90
N CYS A 76 1.89 -14.80 -10.74
CA CYS A 76 3.17 -14.12 -10.48
C CYS A 76 4.25 -14.51 -11.50
N ALA A 77 4.34 -15.79 -11.86
CA ALA A 77 5.32 -16.28 -12.85
C ALA A 77 5.02 -15.72 -14.26
N GLN A 78 3.75 -15.62 -14.64
CA GLN A 78 3.32 -15.03 -15.91
C GLN A 78 3.68 -13.54 -15.97
N ILE A 79 3.37 -12.78 -14.92
CA ILE A 79 3.72 -11.36 -14.81
C ILE A 79 5.25 -11.19 -14.86
N SER A 80 5.98 -11.98 -14.07
CA SER A 80 7.45 -11.93 -14.03
C SER A 80 8.07 -12.15 -15.40
N THR A 81 7.58 -13.14 -16.16
CA THR A 81 8.09 -13.44 -17.51
C THR A 81 7.83 -12.29 -18.48
N ALA A 82 6.61 -11.75 -18.50
CA ALA A 82 6.24 -10.68 -19.41
C ALA A 82 6.94 -9.35 -19.09
N VAL A 83 7.02 -9.00 -17.81
CA VAL A 83 7.71 -7.79 -17.35
C VAL A 83 9.21 -7.90 -17.62
N SER A 84 9.84 -9.04 -17.33
CA SER A 84 11.27 -9.26 -17.61
C SER A 84 11.58 -9.04 -19.09
N ALA A 85 10.80 -9.62 -20.00
CA ALA A 85 11.01 -9.45 -21.44
C ALA A 85 10.90 -7.99 -21.88
N THR A 86 9.99 -7.22 -21.27
CA THR A 86 9.82 -5.78 -21.56
C THR A 86 10.98 -4.97 -21.01
N LEU A 87 11.41 -5.26 -19.78
CA LEU A 87 12.55 -4.58 -19.14
C LEU A 87 13.88 -4.88 -19.85
N ASP A 88 14.04 -6.05 -20.47
CA ASP A 88 15.22 -6.38 -21.29
C ASP A 88 15.30 -5.52 -22.57
N VAL A 89 14.15 -5.07 -23.09
CA VAL A 89 14.08 -4.22 -24.29
C VAL A 89 14.24 -2.74 -23.93
N GLU A 90 13.53 -2.28 -22.90
CA GLU A 90 13.54 -0.87 -22.47
C GLU A 90 14.79 -0.50 -21.66
N ASP A 91 15.43 -1.50 -21.04
CA ASP A 91 16.65 -1.42 -20.21
C ASP A 91 16.73 -0.17 -19.29
N PRO A 92 15.74 0.06 -18.40
CA PRO A 92 15.67 1.30 -17.62
C PRO A 92 16.65 1.32 -16.43
N ILE A 93 17.23 0.18 -16.03
CA ILE A 93 18.10 0.02 -14.86
C ILE A 93 19.49 -0.44 -15.32
N ALA A 94 20.50 0.40 -15.14
CA ALA A 94 21.85 0.12 -15.63
C ALA A 94 22.61 -0.98 -14.84
N ASP A 95 22.29 -1.16 -13.57
CA ASP A 95 22.95 -2.12 -12.68
C ASP A 95 22.15 -3.42 -12.56
N ASN A 96 22.84 -4.50 -12.18
CA ASN A 96 22.18 -5.78 -11.92
C ASN A 96 21.15 -5.66 -10.77
N TYR A 97 20.02 -6.33 -10.94
CA TYR A 97 18.96 -6.37 -9.95
C TYR A 97 18.30 -7.76 -9.89
N TYR A 98 17.56 -8.01 -8.81
CA TYR A 98 16.63 -9.14 -8.68
C TYR A 98 15.21 -8.66 -9.00
N LEU A 99 14.48 -9.40 -9.83
CA LEU A 99 13.05 -9.17 -10.06
C LEU A 99 12.23 -10.00 -9.08
N GLU A 100 11.37 -9.35 -8.29
CA GLU A 100 10.44 -9.99 -7.37
C GLU A 100 9.01 -9.61 -7.76
N VAL A 101 8.16 -10.61 -8.02
CA VAL A 101 6.73 -10.42 -8.29
C VAL A 101 5.93 -11.17 -7.24
N SER A 102 5.00 -10.47 -6.58
CA SER A 102 4.17 -11.02 -5.52
C SER A 102 2.77 -10.43 -5.50
N SER A 103 1.86 -11.10 -4.79
CA SER A 103 0.63 -10.46 -4.34
C SER A 103 0.93 -9.54 -3.14
N PRO A 104 0.10 -8.52 -2.86
CA PRO A 104 0.31 -7.64 -1.71
C PRO A 104 0.14 -8.33 -0.34
N GLY A 105 -0.50 -9.49 -0.28
CA GLY A 105 -0.70 -10.25 0.96
C GLY A 105 -1.54 -9.50 2.01
N ILE A 106 -1.28 -9.79 3.30
CA ILE A 106 -2.05 -9.24 4.43
C ILE A 106 -1.55 -7.88 4.93
N ASP A 107 -0.24 -7.59 4.80
CA ASP A 107 0.33 -6.24 5.02
C ASP A 107 0.12 -5.37 3.77
N ARG A 108 -1.12 -5.37 3.28
CA ARG A 108 -1.48 -4.82 1.97
C ARG A 108 -1.25 -3.31 1.94
N PRO A 109 -0.44 -2.78 1.00
CA PRO A 109 -0.39 -1.36 0.72
C PRO A 109 -1.69 -0.91 0.03
N LEU A 110 -2.19 0.26 0.43
CA LEU A 110 -3.36 0.91 -0.16
C LEU A 110 -2.84 2.02 -1.07
N THR A 111 -2.88 1.83 -2.38
CA THR A 111 -2.18 2.73 -3.31
C THR A 111 -3.10 3.40 -4.31
N ARG A 112 -4.35 2.98 -4.39
CA ARG A 112 -5.39 3.48 -5.30
C ARG A 112 -6.64 3.79 -4.50
N LEU A 113 -7.43 4.79 -4.91
CA LEU A 113 -8.66 5.17 -4.19
C LEU A 113 -9.60 3.97 -3.93
N LYS A 114 -9.78 3.12 -4.93
CA LYS A 114 -10.57 1.89 -4.81
C LYS A 114 -10.06 0.90 -3.76
N ASP A 115 -8.77 0.94 -3.40
CA ASP A 115 -8.25 0.10 -2.32
C ASP A 115 -8.85 0.58 -0.98
N PHE A 116 -9.01 1.90 -0.80
CA PHE A 116 -9.62 2.44 0.43
C PHE A 116 -11.12 2.13 0.51
N GLU A 117 -11.81 2.14 -0.63
CA GLU A 117 -13.22 1.72 -0.71
C GLU A 117 -13.38 0.22 -0.42
N ALA A 118 -12.56 -0.62 -1.06
CA ALA A 118 -12.64 -2.08 -0.90
C ALA A 118 -12.35 -2.55 0.53
N PHE A 119 -11.56 -1.79 1.29
CA PHE A 119 -11.19 -2.09 2.67
C PHE A 119 -11.84 -1.15 3.69
N GLU A 120 -12.97 -0.51 3.35
CA GLU A 120 -13.78 0.20 4.33
C GLU A 120 -14.12 -0.70 5.54
N GLY A 121 -14.05 -0.13 6.74
CA GLY A 121 -14.25 -0.85 7.99
C GLY A 121 -13.02 -1.58 8.53
N TYR A 122 -11.93 -1.70 7.77
CA TYR A 122 -10.66 -2.23 8.27
C TYR A 122 -9.77 -1.13 8.84
N GLU A 123 -8.94 -1.51 9.81
CA GLU A 123 -7.94 -0.60 10.37
C GLU A 123 -6.79 -0.37 9.38
N ALA A 124 -6.45 0.89 9.16
CA ALA A 124 -5.37 1.29 8.27
C ALA A 124 -4.46 2.32 8.94
N ARG A 125 -3.25 2.43 8.40
CA ARG A 125 -2.25 3.43 8.78
C ARG A 125 -1.94 4.28 7.56
N LEU A 126 -2.21 5.58 7.66
CA LEU A 126 -1.98 6.59 6.63
C LEU A 126 -0.88 7.54 7.09
N ASP A 127 0.18 7.67 6.30
CA ASP A 127 1.21 8.70 6.48
C ASP A 127 1.04 9.78 5.41
N ILE A 128 1.12 11.05 5.80
CA ILE A 128 1.08 12.19 4.89
C ILE A 128 2.45 12.88 4.76
N ASN A 129 2.71 13.46 3.60
CA ASN A 129 3.98 14.16 3.31
C ASN A 129 4.15 15.41 4.19
N GLN A 130 3.08 16.21 4.30
CA GLN A 130 3.04 17.46 5.04
C GLN A 130 2.22 17.28 6.32
N PRO A 131 2.71 17.70 7.50
CA PRO A 131 1.95 17.53 8.73
C PRO A 131 0.71 18.42 8.75
N ILE A 132 -0.41 17.88 9.20
CA ILE A 132 -1.62 18.64 9.53
C ILE A 132 -1.66 18.72 11.06
N ASP A 133 -1.66 19.93 11.62
CA ASP A 133 -1.62 20.17 13.07
C ASP A 133 -0.50 19.41 13.80
N GLY A 134 0.67 19.30 13.16
CA GLY A 134 1.84 18.60 13.68
C GLY A 134 1.76 17.07 13.58
N ARG A 135 0.65 16.52 13.08
CA ARG A 135 0.43 15.08 12.88
C ARG A 135 0.72 14.68 11.44
N LYS A 136 1.56 13.65 11.27
CA LYS A 136 1.84 13.03 9.96
C LYS A 136 1.25 11.64 9.78
N ARG A 137 0.79 11.02 10.86
CA ARG A 137 0.37 9.62 10.88
C ARG A 137 -1.02 9.49 11.47
N PHE A 138 -1.90 8.87 10.73
CA PHE A 138 -3.26 8.58 11.10
C PHE A 138 -3.42 7.07 11.14
N LYS A 139 -3.97 6.55 12.23
CA LYS A 139 -4.25 5.13 12.41
C LYS A 139 -5.67 5.03 12.94
N GLY A 140 -6.48 4.19 12.33
CA GLY A 140 -7.90 4.11 12.61
C GLY A 140 -8.65 3.32 11.53
N LEU A 141 -9.97 3.24 11.65
CA LEU A 141 -10.81 2.50 10.71
C LEU A 141 -11.05 3.32 9.45
N LEU A 142 -10.89 2.70 8.28
CA LEU A 142 -11.30 3.30 7.03
C LEU A 142 -12.82 3.52 7.03
N ALA A 143 -13.24 4.73 6.67
CA ALA A 143 -14.64 5.16 6.66
C ALA A 143 -15.14 5.49 5.24
N GLY A 144 -14.48 4.91 4.23
CA GLY A 144 -14.79 5.08 2.82
C GLY A 144 -13.99 6.21 2.16
N VAL A 145 -14.46 6.61 0.98
CA VAL A 145 -13.89 7.67 0.15
C VAL A 145 -15.00 8.65 -0.24
N GLU A 146 -14.73 9.95 -0.15
CA GLU A 146 -15.62 11.01 -0.63
C GLU A 146 -14.88 11.91 -1.63
N GLY A 147 -15.21 11.77 -2.91
CA GLY A 147 -14.47 12.42 -3.99
C GLY A 147 -13.01 11.95 -4.02
N ASP A 148 -12.08 12.88 -3.77
CA ASP A 148 -10.64 12.59 -3.72
C ASP A 148 -10.11 12.50 -2.27
N GLU A 149 -11.00 12.44 -1.27
CA GLU A 149 -10.62 12.31 0.14
C GLU A 149 -10.82 10.88 0.65
N VAL A 150 -9.79 10.35 1.32
CA VAL A 150 -9.85 9.12 2.10
C VAL A 150 -10.33 9.46 3.50
N LEU A 151 -11.43 8.84 3.93
CA LEU A 151 -11.99 9.05 5.25
C LEU A 151 -11.43 8.03 6.25
N ILE A 152 -10.97 8.50 7.41
CA ILE A 152 -10.48 7.64 8.50
C ILE A 152 -11.07 8.05 9.84
N ASN A 153 -11.64 7.08 10.55
CA ASN A 153 -12.14 7.23 11.91
C ASN A 153 -11.00 7.02 12.90
N ILE A 154 -10.63 8.07 13.61
CA ILE A 154 -9.62 8.03 14.68
C ILE A 154 -10.29 8.15 16.04
N GLU A 155 -9.73 7.47 17.04
CA GLU A 155 -10.10 7.70 18.44
C GLU A 155 -9.19 8.78 19.05
N ASP A 156 -9.80 9.81 19.61
CA ASP A 156 -9.12 10.82 20.42
C ASP A 156 -9.94 11.10 21.69
N GLN A 157 -9.31 10.98 22.85
CA GLN A 157 -9.96 11.20 24.17
C GLN A 157 -11.29 10.44 24.36
N GLY A 158 -11.41 9.23 23.80
CA GLY A 158 -12.61 8.40 23.89
C GLY A 158 -13.77 8.84 22.98
N GLN A 159 -13.53 9.75 22.05
CA GLN A 159 -14.46 10.13 20.99
C GLN A 159 -13.92 9.72 19.63
N THR A 160 -14.81 9.24 18.76
CA THR A 160 -14.48 8.93 17.38
C THR A 160 -14.63 10.19 16.53
N HIS A 161 -13.58 10.54 15.80
CA HIS A 161 -13.57 11.63 14.83
C HIS A 161 -13.27 11.09 13.43
N THR A 162 -14.10 11.47 12.45
CA THR A 162 -13.82 11.20 11.04
C THR A 162 -12.96 12.32 10.47
N ILE A 163 -11.83 11.97 9.88
CA ILE A 163 -10.94 12.89 9.18
C ILE A 163 -10.93 12.53 7.70
N GLY A 164 -11.17 13.53 6.84
CA GLY A 164 -10.91 13.44 5.41
C GLY A 164 -9.47 13.84 5.11
N LEU A 165 -8.74 12.97 4.42
CA LEU A 165 -7.39 13.24 3.93
C LEU A 165 -7.41 13.20 2.41
N HIS A 166 -7.10 14.33 1.77
CA HIS A 166 -6.95 14.37 0.32
C HIS A 166 -5.89 13.34 -0.13
N PHE A 167 -6.25 12.54 -1.12
CA PHE A 167 -5.47 11.38 -1.56
C PHE A 167 -4.03 11.75 -1.94
N ASP A 168 -3.85 12.86 -2.64
CA ASP A 168 -2.53 13.40 -3.03
C ASP A 168 -1.61 13.76 -1.85
N LEU A 169 -2.13 13.92 -0.63
CA LEU A 169 -1.31 14.17 0.55
C LEU A 169 -0.68 12.89 1.11
N LEU A 170 -1.25 11.73 0.77
CA LEU A 170 -0.80 10.44 1.26
C LEU A 170 0.59 10.09 0.67
N SER A 171 1.47 9.67 1.54
CA SER A 171 2.86 9.30 1.26
C SER A 171 3.16 7.82 1.47
N ASP A 172 2.34 7.17 2.29
CA ASP A 172 2.29 5.74 2.52
C ASP A 172 0.92 5.40 3.12
N ALA A 173 0.36 4.28 2.73
CA ALA A 173 -0.89 3.79 3.30
C ALA A 173 -0.90 2.27 3.24
N LYS A 174 -1.33 1.63 4.33
CA LYS A 174 -1.44 0.18 4.42
C LYS A 174 -2.44 -0.26 5.46
N LEU A 175 -2.96 -1.48 5.30
CA LEU A 175 -3.76 -2.13 6.32
C LEU A 175 -2.92 -2.40 7.57
N VAL A 176 -3.57 -2.32 8.73
CA VAL A 176 -3.00 -2.77 9.99
C VAL A 176 -3.40 -4.22 10.18
N LEU A 177 -2.42 -5.06 10.52
CA LEU A 177 -2.63 -6.47 10.80
C LEU A 177 -3.42 -6.63 12.10
N THR A 178 -4.73 -6.79 12.01
CA THR A 178 -5.64 -7.08 13.12
C THR A 178 -6.18 -8.50 13.04
N ASP A 179 -6.66 -9.05 14.15
CA ASP A 179 -7.25 -10.39 14.18
C ASP A 179 -8.45 -10.52 13.23
N GLU A 180 -9.27 -9.48 13.14
CA GLU A 180 -10.42 -9.45 12.21
C GLU A 180 -9.97 -9.46 10.75
N LEU A 181 -8.89 -8.73 10.41
CA LEU A 181 -8.30 -8.79 9.07
C LEU A 181 -7.73 -10.18 8.76
N ILE A 182 -7.02 -10.79 9.73
CA ILE A 182 -6.46 -12.15 9.56
C ILE A 182 -7.58 -13.16 9.28
N LYS A 183 -8.63 -13.16 10.10
CA LYS A 183 -9.77 -14.07 9.94
C LYS A 183 -10.42 -13.92 8.57
N GLU A 184 -10.68 -12.69 8.13
CA GLU A 184 -11.30 -12.46 6.83
C GLU A 184 -10.40 -12.92 5.68
N MET A 185 -9.10 -12.59 5.71
CA MET A 185 -8.17 -13.00 4.66
C MET A 185 -8.03 -14.52 4.55
N LEU A 186 -8.07 -15.24 5.69
CA LEU A 186 -8.08 -16.70 5.69
C LEU A 186 -9.39 -17.27 5.13
N ARG A 187 -10.54 -16.65 5.45
CA ARG A 187 -11.85 -17.01 4.89
C ARG A 187 -11.87 -16.86 3.37
N GLN A 188 -11.42 -15.72 2.85
CA GLN A 188 -11.35 -15.44 1.41
C GLN A 188 -10.44 -16.43 0.67
N LYS A 189 -9.27 -16.74 1.22
CA LYS A 189 -8.37 -17.77 0.64
C LYS A 189 -9.03 -19.14 0.56
N LYS A 190 -9.74 -19.55 1.61
CA LYS A 190 -10.47 -20.82 1.65
C LYS A 190 -11.59 -20.86 0.59
N GLU A 191 -12.33 -19.76 0.43
CA GLU A 191 -13.40 -19.63 -0.55
C GLU A 191 -12.88 -19.60 -2.00
N ALA A 192 -11.69 -19.04 -2.21
CA ALA A 192 -10.98 -19.05 -3.49
C ALA A 192 -10.35 -20.43 -3.83
N GLY A 193 -10.55 -21.46 -2.99
CA GLY A 193 -10.03 -22.81 -3.23
C GLY A 193 -8.52 -22.94 -3.04
N VAL A 194 -7.88 -21.98 -2.36
CA VAL A 194 -6.48 -22.12 -1.93
C VAL A 194 -6.49 -23.02 -0.69
N GLU A 195 -6.27 -24.32 -0.90
CA GLU A 195 -6.02 -25.25 0.22
C GLU A 195 -4.69 -24.86 0.88
N ILE A 196 -4.78 -24.35 2.11
CA ILE A 196 -3.61 -24.26 2.98
C ILE A 196 -3.52 -25.62 3.67
N ASP A 197 -2.86 -26.58 3.02
CA ASP A 197 -2.77 -27.99 3.44
C ASP A 197 -2.21 -28.22 4.85
N ASN A 198 -1.76 -27.16 5.56
CA ASN A 198 -1.15 -27.25 6.89
C ASN A 198 -1.46 -26.04 7.79
N LEU A 199 -2.69 -25.52 7.81
CA LEU A 199 -3.15 -24.72 8.95
C LEU A 199 -3.84 -25.64 9.94
N ASP A 200 -3.04 -26.28 10.78
CA ASP A 200 -3.56 -26.86 12.01
C ASP A 200 -3.87 -25.72 12.97
N GLU A 201 -5.13 -25.33 13.07
CA GLU A 201 -5.62 -24.33 14.04
C GLU A 201 -5.28 -24.73 15.49
N THR A 202 -5.00 -26.02 15.74
CA THR A 202 -4.56 -26.52 17.05
C THR A 202 -3.05 -26.49 17.27
N ALA A 203 -2.27 -26.13 16.24
CA ALA A 203 -0.82 -25.94 16.32
C ALA A 203 -0.41 -24.47 16.59
N PHE A 204 -1.38 -23.56 16.70
CA PHE A 204 -1.15 -22.24 17.26
C PHE A 204 -1.32 -22.36 18.77
N ASP A 205 -0.21 -22.41 19.50
CA ASP A 205 -0.23 -22.30 20.95
C ASP A 205 -0.82 -20.93 21.36
N GLU A 206 -1.45 -20.92 22.53
CA GLU A 206 -2.00 -19.75 23.21
C GLU A 206 -0.98 -18.59 23.17
N ILE A 207 -1.40 -17.39 22.77
CA ILE A 207 -0.52 -16.21 22.68
C ILE A 207 0.00 -15.92 24.10
N GLU A 208 1.25 -16.27 24.38
CA GLU A 208 1.94 -15.82 25.58
C GLU A 208 2.21 -14.33 25.44
N THR A 209 1.34 -13.50 26.03
CA THR A 209 1.66 -12.10 26.31
C THR A 209 2.71 -12.09 27.41
N ASP A 210 3.94 -11.72 27.07
CA ASP A 210 5.00 -11.50 28.04
C ASP A 210 4.68 -10.20 28.81
N ASP A 211 3.81 -10.31 29.82
CA ASP A 211 3.52 -9.27 30.80
C ASP A 211 4.75 -9.09 31.70
N THR A 212 5.82 -8.53 31.14
CA THR A 212 6.90 -7.94 31.95
C THR A 212 6.54 -6.51 32.30
N ASP A 213 5.53 -6.38 33.17
CA ASP A 213 5.36 -5.20 34.00
C ASP A 213 5.70 -5.58 35.45
N GLY A 214 6.96 -5.35 35.82
CA GLY A 214 7.50 -5.53 37.17
C GLY A 214 8.40 -4.33 37.51
N PRO A 215 8.21 -3.68 38.67
CA PRO A 215 8.59 -2.29 38.87
C PRO A 215 10.09 -2.14 39.11
N ASP A 216 10.72 -1.23 38.36
CA ASP A 216 12.10 -0.81 38.56
C ASP A 216 12.20 0.04 39.85
N ALA A 217 12.33 -0.64 40.99
CA ALA A 217 12.62 -0.01 42.26
C ALA A 217 14.09 0.43 42.31
N VAL A 218 14.33 1.69 41.94
CA VAL A 218 15.62 2.37 42.10
C VAL A 218 15.98 2.42 43.59
N GLN A 219 17.04 1.70 44.00
CA GLN A 219 17.66 1.91 45.31
C GLN A 219 18.75 2.99 45.21
N PRO A 220 18.84 3.94 46.15
CA PRO A 220 19.90 4.95 46.18
C PRO A 220 21.22 4.33 46.66
N LYS A 221 22.33 4.65 45.98
CA LYS A 221 23.68 4.35 46.46
C LYS A 221 24.09 5.38 47.53
N GLU A 222 24.54 4.88 48.68
CA GLU A 222 25.44 5.58 49.61
C GLU A 222 26.85 5.73 49.04
#